data_AF-A0A8S2LPT2-F1
#
_entry.id   AF-A0A8S2LPT2-F1
#
_cell.length_a   1.000
_cell.length_b   1.000
_cell.length_c   1.000
_cell.angle_alpha   90.00
_cell.angle_beta   90.00
_cell.angle_gamma   90.00
#
_symmetry.space_group_name_H-M   'P 1'
#
loop_
_entity.id
_entity.type
_entity.pdbx_description
1 polymer ?
#
loop_
_entity_poly.entity_id
_entity_poly.type
_entity_poly.pdbx_seq_one_letter_code
_entity_poly.pdbx_strand_id
1 'polypeptide(L)'
;MFLLNLPINIKEQAAIERRRSEEQKRLSRIFNVKYRTIGIDKTALDEQVQERQYMKDLEKQRNDAFDREMIRNDLKQRLLEQEEFSEKRQYAQELNNYRLLYQKPEDSREWDLNDPNKWKKLAPARTSDDDPRLSLSSGQKFAGEDLQNSIRKKFQQEQLKNYFDLQTQVKTERNKQERLASLLYDYKQMELNEQSNRFEKMENECHRAIEIATRNYNEILVRFYYYDNRCLK
;
A
#
# COMPACT_ATOMS: atom_id res chain seq x y z
N MET A 1 120.16 -80.24 -51.43
CA MET A 1 119.37 -79.65 -50.34
C MET A 1 118.04 -80.38 -50.29
N PHE A 2 117.71 -80.99 -49.15
CA PHE A 2 116.52 -81.84 -49.00
C PHE A 2 115.21 -81.03 -49.10
N LEU A 3 114.29 -81.47 -49.95
CA LEU A 3 112.89 -81.01 -49.99
C LEU A 3 112.12 -81.66 -48.82
N LEU A 4 111.76 -80.84 -47.83
CA LEU A 4 110.92 -81.27 -46.71
C LEU A 4 109.44 -81.09 -47.11
N ASN A 5 108.78 -82.18 -47.53
CA ASN A 5 107.35 -82.20 -47.80
C ASN A 5 106.58 -82.48 -46.50
N LEU A 6 106.11 -81.44 -45.82
CA LEU A 6 105.23 -81.54 -44.65
C LEU A 6 103.77 -81.83 -45.09
N PRO A 7 102.98 -82.59 -44.30
CA PRO A 7 101.58 -82.89 -44.60
C PRO A 7 100.74 -81.60 -44.56
N ILE A 8 100.01 -81.37 -45.65
CA ILE A 8 99.22 -80.15 -45.84
C ILE A 8 97.94 -80.25 -45.00
N ASN A 9 97.75 -79.31 -44.08
CA ASN A 9 96.57 -79.25 -43.22
C ASN A 9 95.34 -78.80 -44.04
N ILE A 10 94.35 -79.69 -44.21
CA ILE A 10 93.18 -79.48 -45.07
C ILE A 10 92.38 -78.22 -44.68
N LYS A 11 92.32 -77.91 -43.37
CA LYS A 11 91.69 -76.67 -42.88
C LYS A 11 92.47 -75.43 -43.29
N GLU A 12 93.80 -75.50 -43.28
CA GLU A 12 94.65 -74.41 -43.74
C GLU A 12 94.54 -74.24 -45.26
N GLN A 13 94.48 -75.33 -46.02
CA GLN A 13 94.24 -75.29 -47.47
C GLN A 13 92.91 -74.63 -47.83
N ALA A 14 91.80 -75.01 -47.18
CA ALA A 14 90.50 -74.39 -47.41
C ALA A 14 90.48 -72.91 -47.02
N ALA A 15 91.17 -72.53 -45.93
CA ALA A 15 91.33 -71.13 -45.54
C ALA A 15 92.18 -70.33 -46.55
N ILE A 16 93.24 -70.94 -47.10
CA ILE A 16 94.09 -70.37 -48.14
C ILE A 16 93.31 -70.19 -49.45
N GLU A 17 92.52 -71.18 -49.85
CA GLU A 17 91.68 -71.11 -51.05
C GLU A 17 90.56 -70.08 -50.92
N ARG A 18 89.91 -70.00 -49.75
CA ARG A 18 88.93 -68.96 -49.45
C ARG A 18 89.57 -67.58 -49.57
N ARG A 19 90.74 -67.37 -48.94
CA ARG A 19 91.50 -66.12 -49.01
C ARG A 19 91.93 -65.80 -50.45
N ARG A 20 92.39 -66.79 -51.23
CA ARG A 20 92.70 -66.61 -52.66
C ARG A 20 91.47 -66.22 -53.48
N SER A 21 90.32 -66.85 -53.23
CA SER A 21 89.08 -66.55 -53.96
C SER A 21 88.51 -65.17 -53.62
N GLU A 22 88.59 -64.76 -52.35
CA GLU A 22 88.22 -63.41 -51.89
C GLU A 22 89.18 -62.36 -52.46
N GLU A 23 90.49 -62.65 -52.48
CA GLU A 23 91.49 -61.77 -53.09
C GLU A 23 91.32 -61.68 -54.61
N GLN A 24 91.00 -62.77 -55.31
CA GLN A 24 90.64 -62.73 -56.74
C GLN A 24 89.40 -61.87 -57.01
N LYS A 25 88.34 -62.01 -56.19
CA LYS A 25 87.14 -61.16 -56.26
C LYS A 25 87.44 -59.70 -55.92
N ARG A 26 88.46 -59.42 -55.12
CA ARG A 26 88.89 -58.06 -54.78
C ARG A 26 89.73 -57.45 -55.91
N LEU A 27 90.69 -58.19 -56.44
CA LEU A 27 91.55 -57.76 -57.56
C LEU A 27 90.71 -57.47 -58.81
N SER A 28 89.71 -58.29 -59.11
CA SER A 28 88.79 -58.04 -60.23
C SER A 28 88.02 -56.71 -60.11
N ARG A 29 87.76 -56.24 -58.89
CA ARG A 29 87.16 -54.93 -58.61
C ARG A 29 88.17 -53.79 -58.68
N ILE A 30 89.38 -53.99 -58.15
CA ILE A 30 90.45 -52.97 -58.11
C ILE A 30 90.98 -52.64 -59.51
N PHE A 31 91.16 -53.64 -60.36
CA PHE A 31 91.71 -53.46 -61.71
C PHE A 31 90.67 -53.03 -62.75
N ASN A 32 89.37 -53.14 -62.45
CA ASN A 32 88.33 -52.61 -63.32
C ASN A 32 88.14 -51.11 -63.06
N VAL A 33 88.73 -50.29 -63.94
CA VAL A 33 88.72 -48.82 -63.83
C VAL A 33 87.31 -48.25 -63.63
N LYS A 34 86.28 -48.81 -64.28
CA LYS A 34 84.88 -48.34 -64.22
C LYS A 34 84.21 -48.63 -62.87
N TYR A 35 84.43 -49.82 -62.29
CA TYR A 35 83.92 -50.13 -60.95
C TYR A 35 84.67 -49.37 -59.85
N ARG A 36 85.94 -49.02 -60.09
CA ARG A 36 86.74 -48.22 -59.16
C ARG A 36 86.31 -46.75 -59.11
N THR A 37 85.90 -46.17 -60.24
CA THR A 37 85.40 -44.78 -60.29
C THR A 37 83.91 -44.66 -59.98
N ILE A 38 83.05 -45.60 -60.43
CA ILE A 38 81.58 -45.52 -60.32
C ILE A 38 80.98 -46.90 -60.02
N GLY A 39 81.47 -47.57 -58.98
CA GLY A 39 80.92 -48.84 -58.51
C GLY A 39 79.62 -48.63 -57.74
N ILE A 40 78.49 -49.03 -58.32
CA ILE A 40 77.16 -48.90 -57.71
C ILE A 40 76.43 -50.24 -57.81
N ASP A 41 75.85 -50.68 -56.70
CA ASP A 41 74.94 -51.82 -56.65
C ASP A 41 73.53 -51.35 -57.01
N LYS A 42 73.17 -51.46 -58.30
CA LYS A 42 71.88 -50.99 -58.80
C LYS A 42 70.72 -51.78 -58.21
N THR A 43 70.87 -53.09 -58.06
CA THR A 43 69.85 -53.98 -57.50
C THR A 43 69.52 -53.60 -56.07
N ALA A 44 70.53 -53.38 -55.22
CA ALA A 44 70.30 -52.96 -53.83
C ALA A 44 69.70 -51.53 -53.75
N LEU A 45 70.08 -50.62 -54.64
CA LEU A 45 69.49 -49.28 -54.69
C LEU A 45 68.02 -49.30 -55.16
N ASP A 46 67.68 -50.12 -56.15
CA ASP A 46 66.31 -50.26 -56.63
C ASP A 46 65.41 -50.85 -55.54
N GLU A 47 65.89 -51.86 -54.79
CA GLU A 47 65.21 -52.41 -53.60
C GLU A 47 65.00 -51.32 -52.52
N GLN A 48 66.03 -50.52 -52.21
CA GLN A 48 65.90 -49.41 -51.26
C GLN A 48 64.91 -48.33 -51.71
N VAL A 49 64.82 -48.07 -53.02
CA VAL A 49 63.84 -47.12 -53.58
C VAL A 49 62.43 -47.67 -53.45
N GLN A 50 62.23 -48.96 -53.75
CA GLN A 50 60.93 -49.63 -53.60
C GLN A 50 60.48 -49.66 -52.14
N GLU A 51 61.36 -50.02 -51.22
CA GLU A 51 61.06 -50.03 -49.78
C GLU A 51 60.68 -48.63 -49.28
N ARG A 52 61.42 -47.59 -49.69
CA ARG A 52 61.10 -46.21 -49.36
C ARG A 52 59.75 -45.75 -49.93
N GLN A 53 59.43 -46.17 -51.14
CA GLN A 53 58.15 -45.84 -51.77
C GLN A 53 57.00 -46.54 -51.03
N TYR A 54 57.16 -47.82 -50.70
CA TYR A 54 56.19 -48.57 -49.90
C TYR A 54 55.95 -47.93 -48.52
N MET A 55 57.01 -47.51 -47.83
CA MET A 55 56.90 -46.83 -46.54
C MET A 55 56.16 -45.49 -46.66
N LYS A 56 56.44 -44.70 -47.71
CA LYS A 56 55.72 -43.46 -47.99
C LYS A 56 54.24 -43.69 -48.27
N ASP A 57 53.91 -44.72 -49.05
CA ASP A 57 52.52 -45.04 -49.39
C ASP A 57 51.75 -45.52 -48.15
N LEU A 58 52.40 -46.30 -47.28
CA LEU A 58 51.83 -46.73 -46.01
C LEU A 58 51.61 -45.56 -45.04
N GLU A 59 52.57 -44.65 -44.93
CA GLU A 59 52.45 -43.42 -44.14
C GLU A 59 51.32 -42.53 -44.67
N LYS A 60 51.23 -42.38 -46.01
CA LYS A 60 50.14 -41.63 -46.64
C LYS A 60 48.77 -42.25 -46.35
N GLN A 61 48.62 -43.57 -46.49
CA GLN A 61 47.37 -44.25 -46.17
C GLN A 61 46.97 -44.08 -44.70
N ARG A 62 47.96 -44.11 -43.80
CA ARG A 62 47.75 -43.84 -42.37
C ARG A 62 47.27 -42.42 -42.13
N ASN A 63 47.91 -41.42 -42.74
CA ASN A 63 47.50 -40.02 -42.62
C ASN A 63 46.10 -39.80 -43.21
N ASP A 64 45.82 -40.32 -44.40
CA ASP A 64 44.50 -40.26 -45.04
C ASP A 64 43.41 -40.91 -44.16
N ALA A 65 43.74 -41.98 -43.42
CA ALA A 65 42.81 -42.60 -42.47
C ALA A 65 42.52 -41.69 -41.27
N PHE A 66 43.54 -41.05 -40.70
CA PHE A 66 43.35 -40.08 -39.61
C PHE A 66 42.59 -38.83 -40.06
N ASP A 67 42.87 -38.32 -41.27
CA ASP A 67 42.15 -37.15 -41.81
C ASP A 67 40.66 -37.45 -41.97
N ARG A 68 40.31 -38.66 -42.45
CA ARG A 68 38.91 -39.11 -42.53
C ARG A 68 38.26 -39.21 -41.16
N GLU A 69 38.98 -39.73 -40.16
CA GLU A 69 38.47 -39.83 -38.80
C GLU A 69 38.27 -38.45 -38.17
N MET A 70 39.20 -37.52 -38.40
CA MET A 70 39.11 -36.12 -37.97
C MET A 70 37.86 -35.46 -38.53
N ILE A 71 37.64 -35.56 -39.85
CA ILE A 71 36.44 -35.01 -40.51
C ILE A 71 35.16 -35.62 -39.91
N ARG A 72 35.15 -36.94 -39.65
CA ARG A 72 34.01 -37.61 -39.04
C ARG A 72 33.72 -37.09 -37.63
N ASN A 73 34.76 -36.90 -36.83
CA ASN A 73 34.64 -36.42 -35.46
C ASN A 73 34.20 -34.95 -35.43
N ASP A 74 34.72 -34.11 -36.32
CA ASP A 74 34.29 -32.70 -36.48
C ASP A 74 32.80 -32.60 -36.82
N LEU A 75 32.32 -33.43 -37.76
CA LEU A 75 30.91 -33.48 -38.11
C LEU A 75 30.04 -33.92 -36.93
N LYS A 76 30.49 -34.94 -36.18
CA LYS A 76 29.79 -35.40 -34.97
C LYS A 76 29.73 -34.29 -33.91
N GLN A 77 30.82 -33.57 -33.71
CA GLN A 77 30.87 -32.48 -32.74
C GLN A 77 29.92 -31.34 -33.11
N ARG A 78 29.85 -30.97 -34.40
CA ARG A 78 28.89 -29.95 -34.88
C ARG A 78 27.43 -30.35 -34.65
N LEU A 79 27.09 -31.62 -34.86
CA LEU A 79 25.72 -32.11 -34.60
C LEU A 79 25.38 -32.04 -33.12
N LEU A 80 26.28 -32.51 -32.25
CA LEU A 80 26.09 -32.44 -30.80
C LEU A 80 25.96 -31.00 -30.30
N GLU A 81 26.74 -30.07 -30.85
CA GLU A 81 26.64 -28.65 -30.50
C GLU A 81 25.29 -28.04 -30.91
N GLN A 82 24.76 -28.42 -32.09
CA GLN A 82 23.44 -27.99 -32.54
C GLN A 82 22.32 -28.55 -31.65
N GLU A 83 22.39 -29.83 -31.28
CA GLU A 83 21.45 -30.46 -30.36
C GLU A 83 21.47 -29.75 -29.00
N GLU A 84 22.66 -29.58 -28.40
CA GLU A 84 22.82 -28.90 -27.11
C GLU A 84 22.27 -27.47 -27.15
N PHE A 85 22.53 -26.74 -28.23
CA PHE A 85 22.00 -25.38 -28.40
C PHE A 85 20.46 -25.37 -28.50
N SER A 86 19.88 -26.35 -29.19
CA SER A 86 18.43 -26.49 -29.31
C SER A 86 17.78 -26.83 -27.97
N GLU A 87 18.37 -27.75 -27.20
CA GLU A 87 17.92 -28.13 -25.85
C GLU A 87 18.01 -26.96 -24.88
N LYS A 88 19.14 -26.24 -24.87
CA LYS A 88 19.32 -25.02 -24.05
C LYS A 88 18.25 -23.98 -24.37
N ARG A 89 17.92 -23.81 -25.64
CA ARG A 89 16.86 -22.89 -26.08
C ARG A 89 15.49 -23.34 -25.59
N GLN A 90 15.14 -24.62 -25.77
CA GLN A 90 13.86 -25.17 -25.31
C GLN A 90 13.73 -25.04 -23.80
N TYR A 91 14.75 -25.44 -23.05
CA TYR A 91 14.80 -25.30 -21.60
C TYR A 91 14.61 -23.84 -21.15
N ALA A 92 15.28 -22.89 -21.79
CA ALA A 92 15.11 -21.46 -21.48
C ALA A 92 13.69 -20.96 -21.77
N GLN A 93 13.07 -21.44 -22.85
CA GLN A 93 11.67 -21.12 -23.18
C GLN A 93 10.71 -21.70 -22.13
N GLU A 94 10.88 -22.97 -21.73
CA GLU A 94 10.08 -23.60 -20.70
C GLU A 94 10.23 -22.91 -19.34
N LEU A 95 11.46 -22.54 -18.96
CA LEU A 95 11.72 -21.80 -17.73
C LEU A 95 11.01 -20.44 -17.74
N ASN A 96 11.07 -19.72 -18.87
CA ASN A 96 10.37 -18.44 -19.00
C ASN A 96 8.85 -18.61 -18.99
N ASN A 97 8.32 -19.66 -19.64
CA ASN A 97 6.90 -19.99 -19.58
C ASN A 97 6.46 -20.28 -18.15
N TYR A 98 7.26 -21.06 -17.41
CA TYR A 98 7.02 -21.34 -16.00
C TYR A 98 7.01 -20.06 -15.15
N ARG A 99 8.00 -19.18 -15.35
CA ARG A 99 8.06 -17.86 -14.68
C ARG A 99 6.81 -17.02 -14.97
N LEU A 100 6.41 -16.95 -16.24
CA LEU A 100 5.23 -16.20 -16.67
C LEU A 100 3.92 -16.77 -16.13
N LEU A 101 3.82 -18.09 -15.95
CA LEU A 101 2.60 -18.74 -15.50
C LEU A 101 2.47 -18.74 -13.97
N TYR A 102 3.56 -18.98 -13.25
CA TYR A 102 3.53 -19.29 -11.81
C TYR A 102 4.35 -18.34 -10.92
N GLN A 103 5.16 -17.45 -11.51
CA GLN A 103 5.97 -16.49 -10.76
C GLN A 103 5.57 -15.04 -11.09
N LYS A 104 4.27 -14.84 -11.29
CA LYS A 104 3.73 -13.50 -11.50
C LYS A 104 3.82 -12.70 -10.20
N PRO A 105 4.14 -11.39 -10.27
CA PRO A 105 4.09 -10.51 -9.10
C PRO A 105 2.72 -10.56 -8.40
N GLU A 106 1.65 -10.69 -9.18
CA GLU A 106 0.26 -10.75 -8.69
C GLU A 106 -0.02 -11.96 -7.81
N ASP A 107 0.69 -13.07 -8.02
CA ASP A 107 0.52 -14.32 -7.28
C ASP A 107 1.39 -14.37 -6.01
N SER A 108 2.16 -13.31 -5.74
CA SER A 108 3.00 -13.22 -4.54
C SER A 108 2.16 -13.02 -3.28
N ARG A 109 2.62 -13.57 -2.16
CA ARG A 109 1.89 -13.53 -0.88
C ARG A 109 1.61 -12.11 -0.39
N GLU A 110 2.51 -11.19 -0.68
CA GLU A 110 2.47 -9.77 -0.31
C GLU A 110 1.99 -8.85 -1.45
N TRP A 111 1.37 -9.40 -2.51
CA TRP A 111 0.89 -8.59 -3.62
C TRP A 111 -0.15 -7.53 -3.18
N ASP A 112 -1.00 -7.86 -2.21
CA ASP A 112 -1.98 -6.93 -1.62
C ASP A 112 -1.32 -5.70 -0.97
N LEU A 113 -0.07 -5.81 -0.53
CA LEU A 113 0.74 -4.71 -0.02
C LEU A 113 1.41 -3.91 -1.14
N ASN A 114 1.88 -4.60 -2.18
CA ASN A 114 2.69 -4.03 -3.27
C ASN A 114 1.88 -3.60 -4.50
N ASP A 115 0.56 -3.84 -4.53
CA ASP A 115 -0.30 -3.46 -5.65
C ASP A 115 -0.26 -1.93 -5.87
N PRO A 116 0.18 -1.45 -7.05
CA PRO A 116 0.24 -0.03 -7.34
C PRO A 116 -1.13 0.66 -7.31
N ASN A 117 -2.22 -0.10 -7.48
CA ASN A 117 -3.59 0.40 -7.43
C ASN A 117 -4.28 0.16 -6.09
N LYS A 118 -3.56 -0.29 -5.04
CA LYS A 118 -4.11 -0.59 -3.72
C LYS A 118 -5.00 0.54 -3.17
N TRP A 119 -4.54 1.79 -3.26
CA TRP A 119 -5.26 2.96 -2.76
C TRP A 119 -6.57 3.25 -3.50
N LYS A 120 -6.68 2.83 -4.76
CA LYS A 120 -7.92 2.97 -5.55
C LYS A 120 -8.94 1.89 -5.23
N LYS A 121 -8.49 0.71 -4.78
CA LYS A 121 -9.34 -0.42 -4.41
C LYS A 121 -9.83 -0.34 -2.96
N LEU A 122 -9.08 0.33 -2.08
CA LEU A 122 -9.44 0.50 -0.67
C LEU A 122 -10.69 1.36 -0.52
N ALA A 123 -11.67 0.83 0.22
CA ALA A 123 -12.82 1.61 0.66
C ALA A 123 -12.40 2.63 1.74
N PRO A 124 -13.09 3.78 1.84
CA PRO A 124 -12.84 4.74 2.91
C PRO A 124 -13.05 4.10 4.30
N ALA A 125 -12.36 4.65 5.29
CA ALA A 125 -12.39 4.16 6.67
C ALA A 125 -13.79 4.21 7.28
N ARG A 126 -14.57 5.25 6.96
CA ARG A 126 -15.98 5.43 7.32
C ARG A 126 -16.77 5.76 6.05
N THR A 127 -17.73 4.91 5.67
CA THR A 127 -18.53 5.08 4.46
C THR A 127 -19.86 5.80 4.74
N SER A 128 -20.44 5.54 5.92
CA SER A 128 -21.72 6.11 6.38
C SER A 128 -21.65 6.31 7.89
N ASP A 129 -22.59 7.09 8.43
CA ASP A 129 -22.74 7.27 9.88
C ASP A 129 -23.14 5.97 10.57
N ASP A 130 -23.97 5.14 9.91
CA ASP A 130 -24.45 3.85 10.42
C ASP A 130 -23.69 2.66 9.81
N ASP A 131 -22.40 2.84 9.51
CA ASP A 131 -21.55 1.77 8.99
C ASP A 131 -21.35 0.67 10.06
N PRO A 132 -21.83 -0.57 9.83
CA PRO A 132 -21.77 -1.64 10.81
C PRO A 132 -20.34 -2.13 11.09
N ARG A 133 -19.37 -1.77 10.24
CA ARG A 133 -17.95 -2.10 10.44
C ARG A 133 -17.31 -1.26 11.56
N LEU A 134 -17.92 -0.13 11.91
CA LEU A 134 -17.38 0.82 12.87
C LEU A 134 -17.78 0.45 14.30
N SER A 135 -16.92 -0.32 14.95
CA SER A 135 -17.02 -0.58 16.39
C SER A 135 -16.39 0.56 17.21
N LEU A 136 -16.61 0.53 18.53
CA LEU A 136 -16.01 1.48 19.49
C LEU A 136 -14.46 1.50 19.42
N SER A 137 -13.83 0.36 19.14
CA SER A 137 -12.36 0.27 19.05
C SER A 137 -11.79 0.86 17.76
N SER A 138 -12.61 1.06 16.72
CA SER A 138 -12.15 1.61 15.43
C SER A 138 -11.68 3.06 15.52
N GLY A 139 -12.19 3.81 16.52
CA GLY A 139 -11.90 5.24 16.67
C GLY A 139 -12.39 6.13 15.52
N GLN A 140 -13.25 5.62 14.62
CA GLN A 140 -13.76 6.37 13.46
C GLN A 140 -15.12 7.06 13.72
N LYS A 141 -15.84 6.65 14.77
CA LYS A 141 -17.13 7.22 15.19
C LYS A 141 -17.10 7.46 16.69
N PHE A 142 -17.40 8.70 17.09
CA PHE A 142 -17.43 9.10 18.50
C PHE A 142 -18.84 9.50 18.91
N ALA A 143 -19.30 9.04 20.06
CA ALA A 143 -20.63 9.39 20.57
C ALA A 143 -20.79 10.89 20.90
N GLY A 144 -19.69 11.62 21.10
CA GLY A 144 -19.70 13.07 21.30
C GLY A 144 -19.86 13.88 20.00
N GLU A 145 -19.73 13.25 18.83
CA GLU A 145 -19.97 13.88 17.54
C GLU A 145 -21.48 14.04 17.33
N ASP A 146 -21.98 15.25 17.55
CA ASP A 146 -23.41 15.55 17.49
C ASP A 146 -23.83 16.11 16.12
N LEU A 147 -24.21 15.22 15.23
CA LEU A 147 -24.70 15.56 13.88
C LEU A 147 -26.05 16.31 13.93
N GLN A 148 -26.85 16.12 14.99
CA GLN A 148 -28.19 16.70 15.13
C GLN A 148 -28.21 18.00 15.93
N ASN A 149 -27.06 18.62 16.18
CA ASN A 149 -26.95 19.84 16.97
C ASN A 149 -27.85 20.98 16.45
N SER A 150 -27.90 21.16 15.12
CA SER A 150 -28.74 22.17 14.46
C SER A 150 -30.22 21.95 14.75
N ILE A 151 -30.69 20.70 14.65
CA ILE A 151 -32.07 20.31 14.93
C ILE A 151 -32.39 20.52 16.41
N ARG A 152 -31.50 20.08 17.31
CA ARG A 152 -31.68 20.28 18.77
C ARG A 152 -31.80 21.76 19.12
N LYS A 153 -30.91 22.60 18.57
CA LYS A 153 -30.95 24.05 18.80
C LYS A 153 -32.24 24.67 18.29
N LYS A 154 -32.72 24.26 17.12
CA LYS A 154 -34.01 24.73 16.58
C LYS A 154 -35.17 24.36 17.49
N PHE A 155 -35.23 23.11 17.94
CA PHE A 155 -36.26 22.66 18.88
C PHE A 155 -36.21 23.43 20.21
N GLN A 156 -35.01 23.65 20.76
CA GLN A 156 -34.83 24.46 21.96
C GLN A 156 -35.32 25.91 21.78
N GLN A 157 -35.05 26.52 20.62
CA GLN A 157 -35.55 27.87 20.30
C GLN A 157 -37.07 27.92 20.22
N GLU A 158 -37.70 26.92 19.60
CA GLU A 158 -39.17 26.82 19.52
C GLU A 158 -39.79 26.65 20.92
N GLN A 159 -39.20 25.81 21.78
CA GLN A 159 -39.64 25.66 23.17
C GLN A 159 -39.53 26.98 23.95
N LEU A 160 -38.38 27.67 23.84
CA LEU A 160 -38.18 28.96 24.50
C LEU A 160 -39.18 30.02 24.02
N LYS A 161 -39.45 30.08 22.72
CA LYS A 161 -40.46 30.98 22.16
C LYS A 161 -41.83 30.73 22.79
N ASN A 162 -42.27 29.47 22.82
CA ASN A 162 -43.55 29.10 23.42
C ASN A 162 -43.63 29.48 24.91
N TYR A 163 -42.55 29.28 25.67
CA TYR A 163 -42.49 29.69 27.07
C TYR A 163 -42.58 31.20 27.25
N PHE A 164 -41.88 31.98 26.42
CA PHE A 164 -41.96 33.44 26.47
C PHE A 164 -43.35 33.94 26.09
N ASP A 165 -43.99 33.34 25.08
CA ASP A 165 -45.34 33.71 24.67
C ASP A 165 -46.33 33.44 25.81
N LEU A 166 -46.27 32.28 26.45
CA LEU A 166 -47.11 31.95 27.60
C LEU A 166 -46.86 32.89 28.79
N GLN A 167 -45.60 33.15 29.12
CA GLN A 167 -45.25 34.06 30.22
C GLN A 167 -45.74 35.48 29.96
N THR A 168 -45.64 35.94 28.71
CA THR A 168 -46.13 37.25 28.29
C THR A 168 -47.65 37.31 28.43
N GLN A 169 -48.38 36.30 27.95
CA GLN A 169 -49.84 36.22 28.10
C GLN A 169 -50.25 36.28 29.57
N VAL A 170 -49.66 35.44 30.43
CA VAL A 170 -49.95 35.43 31.88
C VAL A 170 -49.68 36.79 32.51
N LYS A 171 -48.55 37.43 32.17
CA LYS A 171 -48.21 38.77 32.67
C LYS A 171 -49.21 39.83 32.20
N THR A 172 -49.64 39.77 30.93
CA THR A 172 -50.63 40.71 30.40
C THR A 172 -51.99 40.54 31.06
N GLU A 173 -52.45 39.30 31.28
CA GLU A 173 -53.72 39.03 31.96
C GLU A 173 -53.67 39.47 33.42
N ARG A 174 -52.56 39.20 34.12
CA ARG A 174 -52.36 39.70 35.48
C ARG A 174 -52.41 41.23 35.54
N ASN A 175 -51.71 41.92 34.63
CA ASN A 175 -51.72 43.39 34.58
C ASN A 175 -53.13 43.94 34.28
N LYS A 176 -53.93 43.28 33.44
CA LYS A 176 -55.33 43.65 33.19
C LYS A 176 -56.17 43.50 34.44
N GLN A 177 -56.02 42.38 35.16
CA GLN A 177 -56.73 42.13 36.43
C GLN A 177 -56.36 43.15 37.50
N GLU A 178 -55.06 43.46 37.65
CA GLU A 178 -54.57 44.48 38.59
C GLU A 178 -55.16 45.85 38.25
N ARG A 179 -55.14 46.27 36.98
CA ARG A 179 -55.76 47.55 36.55
C ARG A 179 -57.26 47.59 36.81
N LEU A 180 -57.98 46.51 36.52
CA LEU A 180 -59.42 46.43 36.78
C LEU A 180 -59.70 46.51 38.28
N ALA A 181 -58.93 45.81 39.11
CA ALA A 181 -59.06 45.87 40.56
C ALA A 181 -58.78 47.28 41.10
N SER A 182 -57.75 47.98 40.60
CA SER A 182 -57.48 49.38 40.94
C SER A 182 -58.65 50.29 40.55
N LEU A 183 -59.18 50.17 39.33
CA LEU A 183 -60.33 50.97 38.89
C LEU A 183 -61.59 50.73 39.73
N LEU A 184 -61.86 49.47 40.09
CA LEU A 184 -62.98 49.14 40.99
C LEU A 184 -62.78 49.71 42.39
N TYR A 185 -61.55 49.67 42.91
CA TYR A 185 -61.20 50.28 44.18
C TYR A 185 -61.42 51.79 44.15
N ASP A 186 -60.93 52.48 43.11
CA ASP A 186 -61.11 53.92 42.94
C ASP A 186 -62.59 54.29 42.87
N TYR A 187 -63.39 53.54 42.10
CA TYR A 187 -64.84 53.75 42.02
C TYR A 187 -65.51 53.58 43.39
N LYS A 188 -65.11 52.55 44.15
CA LYS A 188 -65.63 52.32 45.49
C LYS A 188 -65.26 53.45 46.46
N GLN A 189 -64.04 53.99 46.36
CA GLN A 189 -63.62 55.14 47.16
C GLN A 189 -64.44 56.39 46.83
N MET A 190 -64.72 56.64 45.54
CA MET A 190 -65.59 57.74 45.14
C MET A 190 -67.00 57.62 45.71
N GLU A 191 -67.59 56.41 45.67
CA GLU A 191 -68.90 56.14 46.25
C GLU A 191 -68.92 56.39 47.77
N LEU A 192 -67.91 55.87 48.50
CA LEU A 192 -67.79 56.08 49.94
C LEU A 192 -67.60 57.56 50.30
N ASN A 193 -66.80 58.30 49.53
CA ASN A 193 -66.63 59.74 49.69
C ASN A 193 -67.94 60.50 49.46
N GLU A 194 -68.72 60.12 48.44
CA GLU A 194 -70.04 60.72 48.19
C GLU A 194 -71.01 60.46 49.34
N GLN A 195 -71.06 59.22 49.86
CA GLN A 195 -71.87 58.88 51.03
C GLN A 195 -71.42 59.66 52.26
N SER A 196 -70.11 59.75 52.51
CA SER A 196 -69.58 60.52 53.64
C SER A 196 -69.96 62.00 53.55
N ASN A 197 -69.84 62.61 52.36
CA ASN A 197 -70.27 64.00 52.13
C ASN A 197 -71.78 64.19 52.34
N ARG A 198 -72.61 63.20 51.96
CA ARG A 198 -74.05 63.23 52.22
C ARG A 198 -74.37 63.14 53.72
N PHE A 199 -73.69 62.25 54.45
CA PHE A 199 -73.85 62.14 55.90
C PHE A 199 -73.41 63.42 56.61
N GLU A 200 -72.28 64.01 56.23
CA GLU A 200 -71.80 65.27 56.80
C GLU A 200 -72.79 66.42 56.57
N LYS A 201 -73.42 66.50 55.39
CA LYS A 201 -74.48 67.49 55.12
C LYS A 201 -75.70 67.27 56.03
N MET A 202 -76.17 66.03 56.16
CA MET A 202 -77.29 65.68 57.03
C MET A 202 -77.00 65.99 58.50
N GLU A 203 -75.79 65.68 58.98
CA GLU A 203 -75.35 66.00 60.35
C GLU A 203 -75.32 67.51 60.57
N ASN A 204 -74.75 68.28 59.64
CA ASN A 204 -74.72 69.74 59.71
C ASN A 204 -76.14 70.35 59.69
N GLU A 205 -77.06 69.81 58.89
CA GLU A 205 -78.47 70.22 58.89
C GLU A 205 -79.16 69.92 60.22
N CYS A 206 -78.94 68.73 60.79
CA CYS A 206 -79.42 68.37 62.13
C CYS A 206 -78.85 69.30 63.21
N HIS A 207 -77.54 69.55 63.20
CA HIS A 207 -76.89 70.49 64.12
C HIS A 207 -77.50 71.89 64.02
N ARG A 208 -77.67 72.42 62.81
CA ARG A 208 -78.34 73.71 62.58
C ARG A 208 -79.78 73.69 63.10
N ALA A 209 -80.54 72.63 62.88
CA ALA A 209 -81.90 72.51 63.37
C ALA A 209 -81.95 72.50 64.92
N ILE A 210 -81.02 71.80 65.57
CA ILE A 210 -80.86 71.79 67.04
C ILE A 210 -80.46 73.19 67.54
N GLU A 211 -79.51 73.86 66.88
CA GLU A 211 -79.10 75.24 67.23
C GLU A 211 -80.26 76.23 67.10
N ILE A 212 -81.04 76.15 66.02
CA ILE A 212 -82.23 76.99 65.83
C ILE A 212 -83.28 76.69 66.90
N ALA A 213 -83.54 75.42 67.19
CA ALA A 213 -84.50 75.00 68.21
C ALA A 213 -84.09 75.47 69.62
N THR A 214 -82.82 75.31 69.99
CA THR A 214 -82.27 75.79 71.27
C THR A 214 -82.28 77.32 71.35
N ARG A 215 -81.94 78.03 70.27
CA ARG A 215 -82.07 79.50 70.18
C ARG A 215 -83.52 79.94 70.39
N ASN A 216 -84.47 79.33 69.69
CA ASN A 216 -85.90 79.66 69.81
C ASN A 216 -86.41 79.37 71.24
N TYR A 217 -86.02 78.24 71.83
CA TYR A 217 -86.33 77.90 73.22
C TYR A 217 -85.77 78.93 74.21
N ASN A 218 -84.52 79.36 74.03
CA ASN A 218 -83.88 80.39 74.84
C ASN A 218 -84.57 81.77 74.67
N GLU A 219 -84.96 82.15 73.45
CA GLU A 219 -85.73 83.38 73.20
C GLU A 219 -87.09 83.36 73.92
N ILE A 220 -87.79 82.22 73.90
CA ILE A 220 -89.05 82.02 74.61
C ILE A 220 -88.83 82.13 76.13
N LEU A 221 -87.81 81.46 76.67
CA LEU A 221 -87.41 81.56 78.08
C LEU A 221 -87.15 83.00 78.51
N VAL A 222 -86.37 83.76 77.71
CA VAL A 222 -86.06 85.16 77.99
C VAL A 222 -87.34 86.01 78.00
N ARG A 223 -88.27 85.79 77.06
CA ARG A 223 -89.57 86.47 77.09
C ARG A 223 -90.35 86.14 78.36
N PHE A 224 -90.42 84.87 78.77
CA PHE A 224 -91.05 84.48 80.04
C PHE A 224 -90.40 85.16 81.25
N TYR A 225 -89.06 85.17 81.33
CA TYR A 225 -88.33 85.89 82.39
C TYR A 225 -88.64 87.40 82.42
N TYR A 226 -88.75 88.07 81.27
CA TYR A 226 -89.13 89.49 81.23
C TYR A 226 -90.61 89.74 81.56
N TYR A 227 -91.50 88.81 81.23
CA TYR A 227 -92.91 88.85 81.66
C TYR A 227 -93.03 88.69 83.18
N ASP A 228 -92.37 87.69 83.77
CA ASP A 228 -92.36 87.49 85.22
C ASP A 228 -91.75 88.70 85.97
N ASN A 229 -90.67 89.27 85.45
CA ASN A 229 -90.06 90.48 86.03
C ASN A 229 -90.89 91.76 85.81
N ARG A 230 -91.80 91.80 84.83
CA ARG A 230 -92.78 92.90 84.69
C ARG A 230 -93.99 92.73 85.61
N CYS A 231 -94.36 91.51 85.96
CA CYS A 231 -95.40 91.21 86.95
C CYS A 231 -94.93 91.45 88.40
N LEU A 232 -93.61 91.60 88.62
CA LEU A 232 -92.99 91.85 89.93
C LEU A 232 -92.65 93.35 90.19
N LYS A 233 -93.17 94.27 89.38
CA LYS A 233 -93.16 95.73 89.64
C LYS A 233 -94.59 96.27 89.69
#